data_AF-A0A1Q8AUE8-F1
#
_entry.id   AF-A0A1Q8AUE8-F1
#
_cell.length_a   1.000
_cell.length_b   1.000
_cell.length_c   1.000
_cell.angle_alpha   90.00
_cell.angle_beta   90.00
_cell.angle_gamma   90.00
#
_symmetry.space_group_name_H-M   'P 1'
#
loop_
_entity.id
_entity.type
_entity.pdbx_description
1 polymer ?
#
loop_
_entity_poly.entity_id
_entity_poly.type
_entity_poly.pdbx_seq_one_letter_code
_entity_poly.pdbx_strand_id
1 'polypeptide(L)'
;MPDHWHALIWTGYPLTISQAIHDVKKVCAHHLHARRGTQGPVWQHQFWDWFVRHAREFNDRVVYMHLNPVRKGLVAKPEEWRWSSCNNFALDKAVVAACPVQVDYVHLPEAYQA
;
A
#
# COMPACT_ATOMS: atom_id res chain seq x y z
N MET A 1 -0.81 0.76 -8.68
CA MET A 1 -0.81 0.74 -10.17
C MET A 1 -2.20 0.35 -10.64
N PRO A 2 -2.56 0.51 -11.93
CA PRO A 2 -3.93 0.28 -12.39
C PRO A 2 -4.42 -1.17 -12.20
N ASP A 3 -3.50 -2.12 -12.19
CA ASP A 3 -3.71 -3.57 -12.19
C ASP A 3 -3.44 -4.24 -10.83
N HIS A 4 -2.60 -3.63 -9.98
CA HIS A 4 -2.26 -4.15 -8.65
C HIS A 4 -1.79 -3.05 -7.69
N TRP A 5 -1.67 -3.42 -6.41
CA TRP A 5 -1.22 -2.54 -5.33
C TRP A 5 -0.14 -3.22 -4.48
N HIS A 6 0.64 -2.40 -3.81
CA HIS A 6 1.60 -2.80 -2.78
C HIS A 6 1.26 -2.06 -1.49
N ALA A 7 1.43 -2.71 -0.35
CA ALA A 7 1.31 -2.07 0.94
C ALA A 7 2.28 -2.69 1.94
N LEU A 8 2.68 -1.88 2.91
CA LEU A 8 3.26 -2.35 4.16
C LEU A 8 2.15 -2.31 5.19
N ILE A 9 1.87 -3.45 5.80
CA ILE A 9 0.80 -3.59 6.78
C ILE A 9 1.31 -4.36 7.99
N TRP A 10 0.71 -4.06 9.14
CA TRP A 10 0.93 -4.75 10.38
C TRP A 10 -0.42 -5.05 11.00
N THR A 11 -0.60 -6.25 11.55
CA THR A 11 -1.84 -6.65 12.21
C THR A 11 -1.56 -7.04 13.65
N GLY A 12 -2.38 -6.54 14.57
CA GLY A 12 -2.37 -6.98 15.96
C GLY A 12 -3.09 -8.32 16.12
N TYR A 13 -2.54 -9.23 16.93
CA TYR A 13 -3.22 -10.46 17.30
C TYR A 13 -4.61 -10.16 17.90
N PRO A 14 -5.68 -10.90 17.55
CA PRO A 14 -5.68 -12.17 16.79
C PRO A 14 -5.80 -12.05 15.27
N LEU A 15 -5.80 -10.83 14.71
CA LEU A 15 -5.93 -10.63 13.27
C LEU A 15 -4.64 -11.04 12.56
N THR A 16 -4.77 -11.92 11.56
CA THR A 16 -3.64 -12.31 10.70
C THR A 16 -3.61 -11.51 9.41
N ILE A 17 -2.42 -11.40 8.81
CA ILE A 17 -2.23 -10.79 7.49
C ILE A 17 -3.13 -11.44 6.44
N SER A 18 -3.21 -12.77 6.42
CA SER A 18 -4.05 -13.51 5.47
C SER A 18 -5.53 -13.15 5.60
N GLN A 19 -6.04 -13.00 6.83
CA GLN A 19 -7.42 -12.58 7.05
C GLN A 19 -7.65 -11.14 6.59
N ALA A 20 -6.75 -10.21 6.94
CA ALA A 20 -6.86 -8.82 6.51
C ALA A 20 -6.86 -8.67 4.98
N ILE A 21 -5.95 -9.37 4.29
CA ILE A 21 -5.90 -9.35 2.82
C ILE A 21 -7.14 -10.02 2.20
N HIS A 22 -7.63 -11.10 2.79
CA HIS A 22 -8.87 -11.75 2.35
C HIS A 22 -10.04 -10.77 2.39
N ASP A 23 -10.22 -10.07 3.51
CA ASP A 23 -11.33 -9.14 3.71
C ASP A 23 -11.25 -7.93 2.78
N VAL A 24 -10.05 -7.35 2.60
CA VAL A 24 -9.83 -6.28 1.61
C VAL A 24 -10.23 -6.73 0.21
N LYS A 25 -9.73 -7.90 -0.23
CA LYS A 25 -10.06 -8.44 -1.56
C LYS A 25 -11.56 -8.67 -1.73
N LYS A 26 -12.21 -9.25 -0.71
CA LYS A 26 -13.64 -9.55 -0.70
C LYS A 26 -14.47 -8.28 -0.82
N VAL A 27 -14.23 -7.29 0.05
CA VAL A 27 -14.96 -6.02 0.06
C VAL A 27 -14.79 -5.29 -1.27
N CYS A 28 -13.56 -5.17 -1.77
CA CYS A 28 -13.30 -4.52 -3.06
C CYS A 28 -14.00 -5.24 -4.23
N ALA A 29 -13.96 -6.58 -4.28
CA ALA A 29 -14.61 -7.34 -5.34
C ALA A 29 -16.12 -7.14 -5.31
N HIS A 30 -16.75 -7.22 -4.13
CA HIS A 30 -18.19 -6.98 -4.00
C HIS A 30 -18.60 -5.58 -4.47
N HIS A 31 -17.89 -4.52 -4.06
CA HIS A 31 -18.18 -3.17 -4.53
C HIS A 31 -17.96 -3.01 -6.03
N LEU A 32 -16.94 -3.65 -6.59
CA LEU A 32 -16.65 -3.58 -8.01
C LEU A 32 -17.75 -4.26 -8.84
N HIS A 33 -18.20 -5.43 -8.42
CA HIS A 33 -19.30 -6.15 -9.04
C HIS A 33 -20.61 -5.38 -8.98
N ALA A 34 -20.95 -4.82 -7.81
CA ALA A 34 -22.14 -4.00 -7.65
C ALA A 34 -22.14 -2.78 -8.59
N ARG A 35 -20.98 -2.14 -8.80
CA ARG A 35 -20.84 -1.00 -9.72
C ARG A 35 -20.83 -1.36 -11.20
N ARG A 36 -20.32 -2.55 -11.55
CA ARG A 36 -20.16 -2.99 -12.95
C ARG A 36 -21.27 -3.92 -13.44
N GLY A 37 -22.11 -4.45 -12.56
CA GLY A 37 -23.11 -5.46 -12.90
C GLY A 37 -22.50 -6.80 -13.33
N THR A 38 -21.29 -7.11 -12.85
CA THR A 38 -20.54 -8.32 -13.25
C THR A 38 -20.45 -9.33 -12.10
N GLN A 39 -19.98 -10.54 -12.40
CA GLN A 39 -19.65 -11.58 -11.43
C GLN A 39 -18.33 -12.28 -11.83
N GLY A 40 -17.77 -13.08 -10.93
CA GLY A 40 -16.56 -13.87 -11.18
C GLY A 40 -15.31 -13.35 -10.44
N PRO A 41 -14.14 -13.95 -10.68
CA PRO A 41 -12.91 -13.56 -9.99
C PRO A 41 -12.42 -12.18 -10.43
N VAL A 42 -12.16 -11.30 -9.46
CA VAL A 42 -11.53 -9.98 -9.69
C VAL A 42 -10.03 -10.02 -9.40
N TRP A 43 -9.64 -10.74 -8.34
CA TRP A 43 -8.27 -10.77 -7.84
C TRP A 43 -7.56 -12.05 -8.24
N GLN A 44 -6.24 -11.95 -8.45
CA GLN A 44 -5.37 -13.11 -8.52
C GLN A 44 -5.49 -13.94 -7.23
N HIS A 45 -5.42 -15.27 -7.38
CA HIS A 45 -5.35 -16.21 -6.26
C HIS A 45 -4.08 -15.96 -5.43
N GLN A 46 -4.22 -16.00 -4.10
CA GLN A 46 -3.16 -15.66 -3.13
C GLN A 46 -2.59 -14.23 -3.28
N PHE A 47 -1.63 -13.89 -2.44
CA PHE A 47 -0.87 -12.64 -2.51
C PHE A 47 0.60 -12.97 -2.31
N TRP A 48 1.46 -12.08 -2.79
CA TRP A 48 2.88 -12.16 -2.51
C TRP A 48 3.18 -11.33 -1.28
N ASP A 49 3.85 -11.92 -0.30
CA ASP A 49 4.27 -11.24 0.92
C ASP A 49 5.77 -11.34 1.14
N TRP A 50 6.26 -10.39 1.92
CA TRP A 50 7.63 -10.34 2.37
C TRP A 50 7.70 -9.77 3.77
N PHE A 51 8.33 -10.51 4.68
CA PHE A 51 8.49 -10.09 6.06
C PHE A 51 9.64 -9.09 6.18
N VAL A 52 9.33 -7.85 6.55
CA VAL A 52 10.31 -6.77 6.76
C VAL A 52 10.95 -6.92 8.14
N ARG A 53 12.27 -7.09 8.17
CA ARG A 53 13.01 -7.44 9.40
C ARG A 53 13.74 -6.29 10.06
N HIS A 54 14.05 -5.23 9.32
CA HIS A 54 14.84 -4.10 9.81
C HIS A 54 14.51 -2.81 9.04
N ALA A 55 14.95 -1.68 9.57
CA ALA A 55 14.57 -0.34 9.15
C ALA A 55 15.07 0.00 7.75
N ARG A 56 16.27 -0.46 7.39
CA ARG A 56 16.79 -0.32 6.03
C ARG A 56 15.86 -0.99 5.03
N GLU A 57 15.46 -2.23 5.30
CA GLU A 57 14.54 -2.96 4.43
C GLU A 57 13.18 -2.26 4.35
N PHE A 58 12.65 -1.78 5.48
CA PHE A 58 11.42 -1.00 5.49
C PHE A 58 11.50 0.20 4.55
N ASN A 59 12.56 1.00 4.67
CA ASN A 59 12.79 2.17 3.84
C ASN A 59 12.93 1.80 2.35
N ASP A 60 13.70 0.76 2.04
CA ASP A 60 13.89 0.29 0.66
C ASP A 60 12.55 -0.13 0.04
N ARG A 61 11.65 -0.76 0.81
CA ARG A 61 10.29 -1.10 0.35
C ARG A 61 9.42 0.12 0.13
N VAL A 62 9.43 1.09 1.05
CA VAL A 62 8.67 2.35 0.89
C VAL A 62 9.11 3.06 -0.40
N VAL A 63 10.41 3.26 -0.57
CA VAL A 63 11.02 3.87 -1.76
C VAL A 63 10.66 3.09 -3.02
N TYR A 64 10.75 1.76 -2.98
CA TYR A 64 10.34 0.92 -4.09
C TYR A 64 8.88 1.17 -4.48
N MET A 65 7.94 1.11 -3.52
CA MET A 65 6.51 1.29 -3.79
C MET A 65 6.18 2.66 -4.39
N HIS A 66 6.78 3.75 -3.88
CA HIS A 66 6.55 5.10 -4.39
C HIS A 66 7.16 5.33 -5.78
N LEU A 67 8.28 4.67 -6.10
CA LEU A 67 8.92 4.77 -7.41
C LEU A 67 8.29 3.88 -8.49
N ASN A 68 7.45 2.90 -8.12
CA ASN A 68 6.84 1.98 -9.10
C ASN A 68 6.00 2.68 -10.19
N PRO A 69 5.13 3.66 -9.86
CA PRO A 69 4.40 4.42 -10.87
C PRO A 69 5.32 5.12 -11.88
N VAL A 70 6.46 5.66 -11.43
CA VAL A 70 7.46 6.30 -12.31
C VAL A 70 8.15 5.26 -13.19
N ARG A 71 8.59 4.14 -12.62
CA ARG A 71 9.21 3.04 -13.39
C ARG A 71 8.29 2.46 -14.46
N LYS A 72 6.97 2.48 -14.21
CA LYS A 72 5.94 2.07 -15.19
C LYS A 72 5.54 3.18 -16.17
N GLY A 73 6.13 4.38 -16.08
CA GLY A 73 5.83 5.51 -16.95
C GLY A 73 4.42 6.10 -16.77
N LEU A 74 3.78 5.87 -15.61
CA LEU A 74 2.43 6.39 -15.33
C LEU A 74 2.43 7.87 -14.94
N VAL A 75 3.53 8.33 -14.35
CA VAL A 75 3.79 9.70 -13.89
C VAL A 75 5.27 10.01 -14.04
N ALA A 76 5.63 11.30 -14.10
CA ALA A 76 7.03 11.71 -14.16
C ALA A 76 7.69 11.69 -12.78
N LYS A 77 6.92 11.98 -11.73
CA LYS A 77 7.40 12.02 -10.35
C LYS A 77 6.52 11.20 -9.39
N PRO A 78 7.06 10.63 -8.30
CA PRO A 78 6.30 9.84 -7.33
C PRO A 78 5.09 10.57 -6.73
N GLU A 79 5.24 11.84 -6.38
CA GLU A 79 4.24 12.69 -5.75
C GLU A 79 3.01 12.96 -6.63
N GLU A 80 3.15 12.82 -7.95
CA GLU A 80 2.06 13.00 -8.92
C GLU A 80 1.11 11.80 -8.92
N TRP A 81 1.53 10.64 -8.40
CA TRP A 81 0.69 9.47 -8.34
C TRP A 81 -0.26 9.53 -7.12
N ARG A 82 -1.44 10.11 -7.36
CA ARG A 82 -2.50 10.31 -6.33
C ARG A 82 -2.93 9.04 -5.59
N TRP A 83 -2.70 7.85 -6.15
CA TRP A 83 -3.09 6.57 -5.56
C TRP A 83 -1.95 5.91 -4.77
N SER A 84 -1.02 6.71 -4.25
CA SER A 84 0.01 6.27 -3.31
C SER A 84 0.04 7.18 -2.09
N SER A 85 0.68 6.68 -1.04
CA SER A 85 0.95 7.45 0.18
C SER A 85 2.17 8.37 0.06
N CYS A 86 2.78 8.55 -1.11
CA CYS A 86 4.02 9.31 -1.27
C CYS A 86 3.93 10.73 -0.68
N ASN A 87 2.78 11.38 -0.87
CA ASN A 87 2.53 12.73 -0.36
C ASN A 87 2.40 12.84 1.17
N ASN A 88 2.33 11.71 1.90
CA ASN A 88 2.45 11.74 3.37
C ASN A 88 3.87 12.09 3.83
N PHE A 89 4.88 11.93 2.96
CA PHE A 89 6.28 12.21 3.27
C PHE A 89 6.70 13.61 2.81
N ALA A 90 5.75 14.44 2.38
CA ALA A 90 6.03 15.82 1.99
C ALA A 90 6.35 16.70 3.21
N LEU A 91 7.21 17.70 3.02
CA LEU A 91 7.51 18.69 4.06
C LEU A 91 6.33 19.65 4.31
N ASP A 92 5.53 19.89 3.27
CA ASP A 92 4.34 20.75 3.36
C ASP A 92 3.16 19.99 3.99
N LYS A 93 2.70 20.47 5.14
CA LYS A 93 1.56 19.89 5.88
C LYS A 93 0.25 19.94 5.10
N ALA A 94 0.07 20.94 4.22
CA ALA A 94 -1.13 21.01 3.39
C ALA A 94 -1.16 19.86 2.37
N VAL A 95 0.01 19.52 1.80
CA VAL A 95 0.15 18.37 0.89
C VAL A 95 -0.11 17.05 1.61
N VAL A 96 0.42 16.89 2.83
CA VAL A 96 0.17 15.70 3.66
C VAL A 96 -1.31 15.55 3.97
N ALA A 97 -1.98 16.62 4.42
CA ALA A 97 -3.40 16.61 4.75
C ALA A 97 -4.30 16.33 3.52
N ALA A 98 -3.87 16.77 2.34
CA ALA A 98 -4.59 16.53 1.09
C ALA A 98 -4.34 15.14 0.48
N CYS A 99 -3.41 14.34 1.03
CA CYS A 99 -3.12 13.02 0.48
C CYS A 99 -4.33 12.08 0.68
N PRO A 100 -4.88 11.47 -0.39
CA PRO A 100 -6.06 10.63 -0.27
C PRO A 100 -5.78 9.27 0.38
N VAL A 101 -4.51 8.84 0.42
CA VAL A 101 -4.07 7.59 1.04
C VAL A 101 -3.30 7.92 2.30
N GLN A 102 -4.00 8.10 3.41
CA GLN A 102 -3.37 8.34 4.72
C GLN A 102 -2.74 7.06 5.27
N VAL A 103 -1.62 7.20 5.96
CA VAL A 103 -0.88 6.08 6.55
C VAL A 103 -0.51 6.37 8.00
N ASP A 104 -0.34 5.31 8.78
CA ASP A 104 0.19 5.41 10.13
C ASP A 104 1.71 5.63 10.10
N TYR A 105 2.20 6.52 10.97
CA TYR A 105 3.63 6.72 11.18
C TYR A 105 4.09 5.81 12.32
N VAL A 106 5.02 4.91 12.00
CA VAL A 106 5.52 3.92 12.95
C VAL A 106 6.92 4.33 13.43
N HIS A 107 7.10 4.34 14.75
CA HIS A 107 8.43 4.44 15.35
C HIS A 107 9.04 3.04 15.44
N LEU A 108 10.06 2.77 14.61
CA LEU A 108 10.76 1.50 14.65
C LEU A 108 11.64 1.42 15.91
N PRO A 109 11.55 0.33 16.72
CA PRO A 109 12.42 0.15 17.87
C PRO A 109 13.90 0.14 17.47
N GLU A 110 14.79 0.57 18.38
CA GLU A 110 16.24 0.60 18.12
C GLU A 110 16.80 -0.75 17.65
N ALA A 111 16.26 -1.86 18.15
CA ALA A 111 16.63 -3.21 17.72
C ALA A 111 16.42 -3.49 16.22
N TYR A 112 15.59 -2.69 15.55
CA TYR A 112 15.31 -2.79 14.11
C TYR A 112 16.15 -1.81 13.28
N GLN A 113 17.00 -0.96 13.87
CA GLN A 113 17.74 0.08 13.15
C GLN A 113 19.05 -0.40 12.46
N ALA A 114 19.38 -1.68 12.60
CA ALA A 114 20.58 -2.30 11.99
C ALA A 114 20.52 -2.40 10.45
#